data_AF-A0A1Y4LUE6-F1
#
_entry.id   AF-A0A1Y4LUE6-F1
#
_cell.length_a   1.000
_cell.length_b   1.000
_cell.length_c   1.000
_cell.angle_alpha   90.00
_cell.angle_beta   90.00
_cell.angle_gamma   90.00
#
_symmetry.space_group_name_H-M   'P 1'
#
loop_
_entity.id
_entity.type
_entity.pdbx_description
1 polymer ?
#
loop_
_entity_poly.entity_id
_entity_poly.type
_entity_poly.pdbx_seq_one_letter_code
_entity_poly.pdbx_strand_id
1 'polypeptide(L)'
;MQFAEIRHDYIWGEAVENGLNHRAGDPLLAAVSIDAWETGNDDEEGRVVANVLLSRHGDIIVDFHDNGVRMDQQVLEHIAEAKTDLRRIWEEYTAAQRQAAVHVKSLGCTAELEIPRDAMEQINGYLHAASEDAYQSEDHTISYTVQFPDGKQMDIKCCGCQDEPSWTEAVLFDEDGSQLCCTEPGDSFDGPWELQYAGIRYTVTIKTEHA
;
A
#
# COMPACT_ATOMS: atom_id res chain seq x y z
N MET A 1 13.54 36.06 -25.10
CA MET A 1 14.47 36.93 -24.33
C MET A 1 15.88 36.48 -24.72
N GLN A 2 16.97 37.03 -24.19
CA GLN A 2 18.27 36.37 -24.35
C GLN A 2 18.88 36.22 -22.96
N PHE A 3 18.78 35.01 -22.41
CA PHE A 3 19.43 34.65 -21.16
C PHE A 3 20.90 34.35 -21.42
N ALA A 4 21.75 34.70 -20.45
CA ALA A 4 23.16 34.34 -20.49
C ALA A 4 23.35 32.85 -20.19
N GLU A 5 22.51 32.29 -19.32
CA GLU A 5 22.54 30.91 -18.90
C GLU A 5 21.16 30.41 -18.46
N ILE A 6 20.89 29.13 -18.67
CA ILE A 6 19.72 28.42 -18.15
C ILE A 6 20.18 27.08 -17.56
N ARG A 7 19.63 26.69 -16.42
CA ARG A 7 19.91 25.41 -15.74
C ARG A 7 18.61 24.69 -15.35
N HIS A 8 18.70 23.36 -15.19
CA HIS A 8 17.62 22.49 -14.73
C HIS A 8 18.14 21.40 -13.76
N ASP A 9 19.17 21.73 -12.99
CA ASP A 9 19.95 20.81 -12.18
C ASP A 9 19.38 20.57 -10.77
N TYR A 10 18.30 21.26 -10.40
CA TYR A 10 17.61 21.06 -9.13
C TYR A 10 16.33 20.23 -9.31
N ILE A 11 16.35 19.01 -8.79
CA ILE A 11 15.22 18.07 -8.75
C ILE A 11 14.83 17.83 -7.29
N TRP A 12 13.53 17.89 -6.99
CA TRP A 12 12.99 17.73 -5.64
C TRP A 12 11.70 16.90 -5.64
N GLY A 13 11.27 16.45 -4.45
CA GLY A 13 10.05 15.65 -4.26
C GLY A 13 10.30 14.20 -3.84
N GLU A 14 9.21 13.48 -3.54
CA GLU A 14 9.24 12.17 -2.87
C GLU A 14 10.11 11.13 -3.56
N ALA A 15 10.09 11.07 -4.89
CA ALA A 15 10.86 10.05 -5.61
C ALA A 15 12.37 10.23 -5.51
N VAL A 16 12.85 11.43 -5.14
CA VAL A 16 14.28 11.77 -5.08
C VAL A 16 14.75 12.11 -3.66
N GLU A 17 13.83 12.50 -2.77
CA GLU A 17 14.12 12.80 -1.37
C GLU A 17 13.79 11.59 -0.48
N ASN A 18 14.71 11.22 0.43
CA ASN A 18 14.58 10.06 1.33
C ASN A 18 13.52 10.24 2.45
N GLY A 19 12.28 10.59 2.10
CA GLY A 19 11.10 10.48 2.97
C GLY A 19 11.02 11.44 4.16
N LEU A 20 11.91 12.43 4.30
CA LEU A 20 11.99 13.22 5.54
C LEU A 20 10.92 14.31 5.68
N ASN A 21 10.13 14.66 4.66
CA ASN A 21 9.16 15.77 4.74
C ASN A 21 7.83 15.59 3.98
N HIS A 22 7.49 14.39 3.50
CA HIS A 22 6.29 14.22 2.68
C HIS A 22 5.06 13.89 3.54
N ARG A 23 4.02 14.73 3.45
CA ARG A 23 2.69 14.39 3.98
C ARG A 23 2.10 13.29 3.10
N ALA A 24 1.63 12.20 3.71
CA ALA A 24 0.86 11.18 3.01
C ALA A 24 -0.29 11.85 2.24
N GLY A 25 -0.34 11.66 0.93
CA GLY A 25 -1.40 12.22 0.05
C GLY A 25 -1.02 13.43 -0.80
N ASP A 26 0.24 13.86 -0.87
CA ASP A 26 0.67 14.89 -1.84
C ASP A 26 0.58 14.32 -3.29
N PRO A 27 -0.14 14.95 -4.23
CA PRO A 27 -0.26 14.49 -5.61
C PRO A 27 1.04 14.58 -6.42
N LEU A 28 2.04 15.31 -5.94
CA LEU A 28 3.33 15.48 -6.59
C LEU A 28 4.30 14.34 -6.25
N LEU A 29 4.96 13.79 -7.27
CA LEU A 29 5.97 12.75 -7.12
C LEU A 29 7.40 13.30 -7.20
N ALA A 30 7.66 14.18 -8.16
CA ALA A 30 8.94 14.87 -8.33
C ALA A 30 8.74 16.16 -9.14
N ALA A 31 9.69 17.08 -9.07
CA ALA A 31 9.67 18.32 -9.83
C ALA A 31 11.10 18.79 -10.13
N VAL A 32 11.24 19.56 -11.22
CA VAL A 32 12.50 20.18 -11.67
C VAL A 32 12.28 21.67 -11.83
N SER A 33 13.15 22.50 -11.26
CA SER A 33 13.14 23.94 -11.55
C SER A 33 13.91 24.26 -12.83
N ILE A 34 13.42 25.22 -13.59
CA ILE A 34 14.14 25.81 -14.73
C ILE A 34 14.56 27.21 -14.29
N ASP A 35 15.85 27.37 -14.09
CA ASP A 35 16.46 28.59 -13.55
C ASP A 35 17.19 29.35 -14.67
N ALA A 36 16.98 30.66 -14.74
CA ALA A 36 17.56 31.51 -15.78
C ALA A 36 18.32 32.69 -15.18
N TRP A 37 19.46 33.01 -15.79
CA TRP A 37 20.32 34.14 -15.46
C TRP A 37 20.30 35.15 -16.61
N GLU A 38 20.07 36.42 -16.29
CA GLU A 38 20.04 37.48 -17.30
C GLU A 38 21.46 37.91 -17.68
N THR A 39 22.42 37.77 -16.77
CA THR A 39 23.83 38.13 -16.99
C THR A 39 24.77 36.96 -16.71
N GLY A 40 25.97 37.01 -17.28
CA GLY A 40 27.04 36.05 -16.98
C GLY A 40 27.84 36.40 -15.72
N ASN A 41 27.21 37.06 -14.74
CA ASN A 41 27.84 37.43 -13.49
C ASN A 41 27.70 36.29 -12.48
N ASP A 42 28.81 35.77 -11.98
CA ASP A 42 28.82 34.64 -11.05
C ASP A 42 28.18 34.96 -9.68
N ASP A 43 28.01 36.24 -9.35
CA ASP A 43 27.32 36.70 -8.12
C ASP A 43 25.79 36.85 -8.30
N GLU A 44 25.23 36.60 -9.49
CA GLU A 44 23.79 36.67 -9.75
C GLU A 44 23.07 35.38 -9.31
N GLU A 45 21.97 35.52 -8.58
CA GLU A 45 21.08 34.40 -8.27
C GLU A 45 20.12 34.16 -9.45
N GLY A 46 20.03 32.91 -9.90
CA GLY A 46 19.13 32.52 -10.96
C GLY A 46 17.66 32.66 -10.55
N ARG A 47 16.81 33.05 -11.49
CA ARG A 47 15.37 33.08 -11.25
C ARG A 47 14.71 31.82 -11.81
N VAL A 48 13.79 31.25 -11.03
CA VAL A 48 12.91 30.19 -11.53
C VAL A 48 11.96 30.78 -12.57
N VAL A 49 12.11 30.39 -13.83
CA VAL A 49 11.23 30.82 -14.93
C VAL A 49 10.09 29.82 -15.20
N ALA A 50 10.31 28.56 -14.87
CA ALA A 50 9.29 27.51 -14.94
C ALA A 50 9.63 26.36 -13.97
N ASN A 51 8.60 25.59 -13.61
CA ASN A 51 8.74 24.29 -12.97
C ASN A 51 8.17 23.20 -13.88
N VAL A 52 8.84 22.06 -13.94
CA VAL A 52 8.32 20.85 -14.59
C VAL A 52 7.95 19.87 -13.48
N LEU A 53 6.68 19.48 -13.41
CA LEU A 53 6.09 18.72 -12.31
C LEU A 53 5.67 17.33 -12.79
N LEU A 54 6.01 16.29 -12.03
CA LEU A 54 5.58 14.91 -12.24
C LEU A 54 4.55 14.51 -11.17
N SER A 55 3.35 14.14 -11.59
CA SER A 55 2.31 13.63 -10.69
C SER A 55 2.54 12.17 -10.30
N ARG A 56 1.90 11.72 -9.22
CA ARG A 56 1.83 10.29 -8.85
C ARG A 56 1.09 9.41 -9.87
N HIS A 57 0.42 10.02 -10.84
CA HIS A 57 -0.27 9.32 -11.94
C HIS A 57 0.56 9.28 -13.23
N GLY A 58 1.76 9.87 -13.23
CA GLY A 58 2.66 9.88 -14.39
C GLY A 58 2.42 11.04 -15.35
N ASP A 59 1.57 12.01 -14.99
CA ASP A 59 1.37 13.22 -15.78
C ASP A 59 2.55 14.17 -15.58
N ILE A 60 3.01 14.79 -16.68
CA ILE A 60 4.02 15.84 -16.63
C ILE A 60 3.39 17.18 -17.02
N ILE A 61 3.45 18.13 -16.09
CA ILE A 61 2.88 19.47 -16.22
C ILE A 61 4.02 20.49 -16.20
N VAL A 62 3.92 21.55 -17.01
CA VAL A 62 4.86 22.68 -16.95
C VAL A 62 4.12 23.87 -16.38
N ASP A 63 4.61 24.38 -15.26
CA ASP A 63 4.12 25.60 -14.63
C ASP A 63 5.08 26.76 -14.94
N PHE A 64 4.64 27.69 -15.79
CA PHE A 64 5.45 28.85 -16.17
C PHE A 64 5.24 29.98 -15.16
N HIS A 65 6.30 30.35 -14.46
CA HIS A 65 6.30 31.50 -13.54
C HIS A 65 6.43 32.82 -14.31
N ASP A 66 7.09 32.77 -15.48
CA ASP A 66 7.17 33.88 -16.42
C ASP A 66 6.52 33.50 -17.76
N ASN A 67 5.43 34.20 -18.11
CA ASN A 67 4.73 33.95 -19.37
C ASN A 67 5.54 34.41 -20.60
N GLY A 68 6.50 35.32 -20.43
CA GLY A 68 7.34 35.84 -21.51
C GLY A 68 8.31 34.80 -22.07
N VAL A 69 8.60 33.72 -21.33
CA VAL A 69 9.54 32.68 -21.74
C VAL A 69 8.91 31.47 -22.41
N ARG A 70 7.57 31.42 -22.55
CA ARG A 70 6.84 30.25 -23.09
C ARG A 70 7.26 29.84 -24.50
N MET A 71 7.80 30.79 -25.27
CA MET A 71 8.29 30.58 -26.65
C MET A 71 9.81 30.73 -26.75
N ASP A 72 10.52 30.84 -25.62
CA ASP A 72 11.98 30.97 -25.61
C ASP A 72 12.63 29.62 -25.87
N GLN A 73 13.45 29.54 -26.92
CA GLN A 73 14.00 28.27 -27.40
C GLN A 73 14.89 27.59 -26.36
N GLN A 74 15.73 28.35 -25.64
CA GLN A 74 16.64 27.78 -24.64
C GLN A 74 15.84 27.22 -23.44
N VAL A 75 14.81 27.95 -23.01
CA VAL A 75 13.90 27.48 -21.95
C VAL A 75 13.16 26.21 -22.38
N LEU A 76 12.67 26.16 -23.62
CA LEU A 76 11.98 24.98 -24.15
C LEU A 76 12.89 23.76 -24.27
N GLU A 77 14.17 23.94 -24.59
CA GLU A 77 15.18 22.88 -24.63
C GLU A 77 15.40 22.27 -23.23
N HIS A 78 15.64 23.10 -22.22
CA HIS A 78 15.78 22.61 -20.84
C HIS A 78 14.50 22.01 -20.27
N ILE A 79 13.31 22.53 -20.63
CA ILE A 79 12.03 21.87 -20.29
C ILE A 79 11.95 20.47 -20.93
N ALA A 80 12.45 20.29 -22.16
CA ALA A 80 12.44 18.99 -22.82
C ALA A 80 13.41 17.99 -22.15
N GLU A 81 14.57 18.46 -21.71
CA GLU A 81 15.54 17.66 -20.92
C GLU A 81 14.96 17.30 -19.56
N ALA A 82 14.41 18.25 -18.81
CA ALA A 82 13.74 18.00 -17.53
C ALA A 82 12.57 17.01 -17.66
N LYS A 83 11.78 17.07 -18.74
CA LYS A 83 10.75 16.07 -19.05
C LYS A 83 11.34 14.67 -19.25
N THR A 84 12.54 14.57 -19.81
CA THR A 84 13.22 13.28 -20.01
C THR A 84 13.68 12.70 -18.68
N ASP A 85 14.27 13.52 -17.80
CA ASP A 85 14.65 13.09 -16.45
C ASP A 85 13.46 12.64 -15.62
N LEU A 86 12.35 13.40 -15.64
CA LEU A 86 11.13 13.01 -14.92
C LEU A 86 10.51 11.72 -15.47
N ARG A 87 10.59 11.45 -16.79
CA ARG A 87 10.17 10.15 -17.34
C ARG A 87 11.03 9.01 -16.83
N ARG A 88 12.35 9.18 -16.74
CA ARG A 88 13.24 8.17 -16.15
C ARG A 88 12.87 7.90 -14.68
N ILE A 89 12.66 8.96 -13.90
CA ILE A 89 12.22 8.84 -12.50
C ILE A 89 10.89 8.07 -12.41
N TRP A 90 9.93 8.35 -13.28
CA TRP A 90 8.66 7.62 -13.34
C TRP A 90 8.83 6.14 -13.69
N GLU A 91 9.69 5.82 -14.67
CA GLU A 91 9.99 4.44 -15.05
C GLU A 91 10.63 3.65 -13.89
N GLU A 92 11.61 4.24 -13.21
CA GLU A 92 12.27 3.65 -12.05
C GLU A 92 11.29 3.47 -10.88
N TYR A 93 10.50 4.50 -10.56
CA TYR A 93 9.46 4.45 -9.53
C TYR A 93 8.43 3.35 -9.80
N THR A 94 7.89 3.30 -11.03
CA THR A 94 6.90 2.28 -11.40
C THR A 94 7.48 0.88 -11.46
N ALA A 95 8.75 0.72 -11.87
CA ALA A 95 9.46 -0.55 -11.83
C ALA A 95 9.63 -1.04 -10.38
N ALA A 96 10.04 -0.16 -9.46
CA ALA A 96 10.16 -0.48 -8.05
C ALA A 96 8.82 -0.89 -7.43
N GLN A 97 7.74 -0.16 -7.72
CA GLN A 97 6.38 -0.48 -7.27
C GLN A 97 5.90 -1.84 -7.81
N ARG A 98 6.15 -2.14 -9.09
CA ARG A 98 5.84 -3.46 -9.67
C ARG A 98 6.63 -4.58 -9.02
N GLN A 99 7.94 -4.37 -8.81
CA GLN A 99 8.80 -5.36 -8.16
C GLN A 99 8.35 -5.64 -6.72
N ALA A 100 7.97 -4.59 -5.97
CA ALA A 100 7.39 -4.73 -4.64
C ALA A 100 6.07 -5.51 -4.67
N ALA A 101 5.15 -5.18 -5.58
CA ALA A 101 3.88 -5.90 -5.72
C ALA A 101 4.07 -7.39 -6.09
N VAL A 102 5.04 -7.70 -6.97
CA VAL A 102 5.40 -9.09 -7.30
C VAL A 102 6.01 -9.81 -6.09
N HIS A 103 6.88 -9.14 -5.35
CA HIS A 103 7.49 -9.69 -4.14
C HIS A 103 6.44 -10.01 -3.07
N VAL A 104 5.49 -9.09 -2.82
CA VAL A 104 4.35 -9.31 -1.91
C VAL A 104 3.50 -10.48 -2.38
N LYS A 105 3.16 -10.58 -3.67
CA LYS A 105 2.44 -11.74 -4.21
C LYS A 105 3.20 -13.06 -4.01
N SER A 106 4.52 -13.02 -4.12
CA SER A 106 5.38 -14.19 -3.95
C SER A 106 5.53 -14.63 -2.49
N LEU A 107 5.60 -13.70 -1.54
CA LEU A 107 5.74 -14.00 -0.12
C LEU A 107 4.41 -14.31 0.54
N GLY A 108 3.31 -13.75 0.02
CA GLY A 108 2.05 -13.70 0.72
C GLY A 108 2.09 -12.74 1.91
N CYS A 109 0.98 -12.66 2.62
CA CYS A 109 0.85 -11.94 3.88
C CYS A 109 0.63 -12.96 4.99
N THR A 110 1.47 -12.92 6.02
CA THR A 110 1.36 -13.84 7.16
C THR A 110 1.08 -13.08 8.44
N ALA A 111 0.25 -13.66 9.30
CA ALA A 111 -0.01 -13.15 10.63
C ALA A 111 -0.06 -14.30 11.65
N GLU A 112 0.17 -13.96 12.91
CA GLU A 112 0.05 -14.90 14.03
C GLU A 112 -1.09 -14.44 14.93
N LEU A 113 -1.89 -15.40 15.38
CA LEU A 113 -3.02 -15.14 16.26
C LEU A 113 -2.86 -15.99 17.51
N GLU A 114 -2.71 -15.34 18.65
CA GLU A 114 -2.63 -16.00 19.95
C GLU A 114 -4.03 -16.21 20.51
N ILE A 115 -4.34 -17.48 20.83
CA ILE A 115 -5.61 -17.89 21.42
C ILE A 115 -5.34 -18.40 22.83
N PRO A 116 -6.02 -17.86 23.85
CA PRO A 116 -5.96 -18.40 25.20
C PRO A 116 -6.34 -19.88 25.22
N ARG A 117 -5.64 -20.66 26.05
CA ARG A 117 -5.84 -22.11 26.13
C ARG A 117 -7.27 -22.50 26.47
N ASP A 118 -7.88 -21.82 27.44
CA ASP A 118 -9.25 -22.03 27.87
C ASP A 118 -10.26 -21.74 26.75
N ALA A 119 -10.03 -20.69 25.97
CA ALA A 119 -10.83 -20.40 24.78
C ALA A 119 -10.68 -21.50 23.72
N MET A 120 -9.46 -21.99 23.45
CA MET A 120 -9.24 -23.10 22.53
C MET A 120 -9.90 -24.40 23.00
N GLU A 121 -9.86 -24.69 24.30
CA GLU A 121 -10.56 -25.82 24.91
C GLU A 121 -12.08 -25.70 24.75
N GLN A 122 -12.63 -24.50 24.95
CA GLN A 122 -14.05 -24.23 24.74
C GLN A 122 -14.45 -24.40 23.27
N ILE A 123 -13.68 -23.83 22.34
CA ILE A 123 -13.91 -23.96 20.89
C ILE A 123 -13.92 -25.44 20.49
N ASN A 124 -12.90 -26.21 20.89
CA ASN A 124 -12.84 -27.64 20.60
C ASN A 124 -14.02 -28.42 21.22
N GLY A 125 -14.50 -27.99 22.38
CA GLY A 125 -15.73 -28.51 22.98
C GLY A 125 -16.96 -28.33 22.09
N TYR A 126 -17.10 -27.16 21.46
CA TYR A 126 -18.21 -26.88 20.55
C TYR A 126 -18.09 -27.58 19.20
N LEU A 127 -16.88 -27.65 18.63
CA LEU A 127 -16.62 -28.33 17.35
C LEU A 127 -16.82 -29.85 17.42
N HIS A 128 -16.65 -30.43 18.62
CA HIS A 128 -16.76 -31.87 18.85
C HIS A 128 -17.83 -32.22 19.88
N ALA A 129 -18.85 -31.37 20.02
CA ALA A 129 -19.95 -31.58 20.93
C ALA A 129 -20.63 -32.94 20.68
N ALA A 130 -20.81 -33.74 21.73
CA ALA A 130 -21.38 -35.09 21.64
C ALA A 130 -22.90 -35.13 21.87
N SER A 131 -23.49 -34.02 22.31
CA SER A 131 -24.90 -33.91 22.68
C SER A 131 -25.41 -32.49 22.51
N GLU A 132 -26.73 -32.36 22.33
CA GLU A 132 -27.41 -31.08 22.05
C GLU A 132 -27.19 -30.03 23.14
N ASP A 133 -27.05 -30.42 24.41
CA ASP A 133 -26.77 -29.52 25.53
C ASP A 133 -25.36 -28.92 25.50
N ALA A 134 -24.46 -29.47 24.69
CA ALA A 134 -23.11 -28.97 24.48
C ALA A 134 -22.98 -28.10 23.20
N TYR A 135 -24.05 -27.92 22.41
CA TYR A 135 -24.01 -27.08 21.22
C TYR A 135 -23.87 -25.60 21.57
N GLN A 136 -23.14 -24.87 20.72
CA GLN A 136 -22.93 -23.43 20.84
C GLN A 136 -24.21 -22.61 20.57
N SER A 137 -25.21 -23.21 19.90
CA SER A 137 -26.41 -22.56 19.33
C SER A 137 -26.09 -21.66 18.12
N GLU A 138 -27.01 -21.63 17.15
CA GLU A 138 -26.91 -20.86 15.90
C GLU A 138 -26.77 -19.34 16.10
N ASP A 139 -27.21 -18.80 17.23
CA ASP A 139 -27.14 -17.37 17.55
C ASP A 139 -25.76 -16.93 18.06
N HIS A 140 -24.83 -17.87 18.25
CA HIS A 140 -23.52 -17.59 18.84
C HIS A 140 -22.41 -17.87 17.84
N THR A 141 -21.47 -16.93 17.76
CA THR A 141 -20.22 -17.08 17.00
C THR A 141 -19.07 -16.59 17.85
N ILE A 142 -18.03 -17.41 17.98
CA ILE A 142 -16.74 -16.99 18.53
C ILE A 142 -15.90 -16.55 17.34
N SER A 143 -15.37 -15.32 17.36
CA SER A 143 -14.55 -14.78 16.28
C SER A 143 -13.29 -14.14 16.84
N TYR A 144 -12.17 -14.36 16.16
CA TYR A 144 -10.91 -13.69 16.42
C TYR A 144 -10.40 -13.05 15.13
N THR A 145 -10.08 -11.76 15.21
CA THR A 145 -9.61 -10.97 14.08
C THR A 145 -8.11 -10.77 14.16
N VAL A 146 -7.44 -10.92 13.02
CA VAL A 146 -6.03 -10.53 12.84
C VAL A 146 -5.88 -9.57 11.68
N GLN A 147 -4.95 -8.63 11.79
CA GLN A 147 -4.62 -7.66 10.74
C GLN A 147 -3.31 -8.04 10.05
N PHE A 148 -3.29 -7.93 8.73
CA PHE A 148 -2.09 -8.11 7.92
C PHE A 148 -1.35 -6.79 7.69
N PRO A 149 -0.04 -6.82 7.34
CA PRO A 149 0.73 -5.61 7.06
C PRO A 149 0.21 -4.75 5.90
N ASP A 150 -0.63 -5.31 5.03
CA ASP A 150 -1.25 -4.62 3.89
C ASP A 150 -2.65 -4.06 4.20
N GLY A 151 -2.98 -3.92 5.49
CA GLY A 151 -4.21 -3.30 5.99
C GLY A 151 -5.44 -4.22 6.05
N LYS A 152 -5.41 -5.37 5.37
CA LYS A 152 -6.52 -6.33 5.37
C LYS A 152 -6.65 -7.04 6.70
N GLN A 153 -7.85 -7.55 6.95
CA GLN A 153 -8.17 -8.25 8.20
C GLN A 153 -8.73 -9.64 7.88
N MET A 154 -8.45 -10.62 8.71
CA MET A 154 -9.09 -11.93 8.64
C MET A 154 -9.71 -12.29 9.97
N ASP A 155 -11.00 -12.63 9.93
CA ASP A 155 -11.69 -13.25 11.04
C ASP A 155 -11.57 -14.76 10.93
N ILE A 156 -11.22 -15.42 12.03
CA ILE A 156 -11.29 -16.87 12.19
C ILE A 156 -12.39 -17.15 13.19
N LYS A 157 -13.38 -17.95 12.77
CA LYS A 157 -14.64 -18.10 13.47
C LYS A 157 -14.93 -19.56 13.82
N CYS A 158 -15.58 -19.74 14.97
CA CYS A 158 -16.30 -20.94 15.36
C CYS A 158 -17.78 -20.56 15.43
N CYS A 159 -18.53 -21.03 14.44
CA CYS A 159 -19.92 -20.71 14.19
C CYS A 159 -20.81 -21.82 14.74
N GLY A 160 -21.74 -21.46 15.62
CA GLY A 160 -22.70 -22.43 16.14
C GLY A 160 -23.71 -22.89 15.09
N CYS A 161 -24.29 -24.05 15.32
CA CYS A 161 -25.40 -24.60 14.56
C CYS A 161 -26.57 -24.88 15.51
N GLN A 162 -27.78 -25.00 14.97
CA GLN A 162 -28.99 -25.27 15.76
C GLN A 162 -28.97 -26.71 16.31
N ASP A 163 -28.72 -27.69 15.43
CA ASP A 163 -28.94 -29.11 15.71
C ASP A 163 -27.66 -29.95 15.51
N GLU A 164 -26.51 -29.32 15.29
CA GLU A 164 -25.22 -29.97 15.04
C GLU A 164 -24.08 -29.28 15.83
N PRO A 165 -22.91 -29.93 15.98
CA PRO A 165 -21.71 -29.27 16.46
C PRO A 165 -21.36 -28.03 15.65
N SER A 166 -20.51 -27.18 16.24
CA SER A 166 -20.06 -25.96 15.57
C SER A 166 -19.13 -26.28 14.40
N TRP A 167 -19.01 -25.33 13.48
CA TRP A 167 -18.10 -25.38 12.33
C TRP A 167 -17.23 -24.14 12.31
N THR A 168 -16.14 -24.19 11.56
CA THR A 168 -15.18 -23.09 11.47
C THR A 168 -15.11 -22.48 10.08
N GLU A 169 -14.84 -21.18 10.01
CA GLU A 169 -14.47 -20.49 8.76
C GLU A 169 -13.43 -19.40 9.01
N ALA A 170 -12.67 -19.08 7.98
CA ALA A 170 -11.96 -17.81 7.91
C ALA A 170 -12.59 -16.89 6.85
N VAL A 171 -12.67 -15.60 7.15
CA VAL A 171 -13.21 -14.57 6.26
C VAL A 171 -12.23 -13.41 6.14
N LEU A 172 -11.79 -13.08 4.93
CA LEU A 172 -10.90 -11.96 4.65
C LEU A 172 -11.72 -10.71 4.31
N PHE A 173 -11.30 -9.57 4.86
CA PHE A 173 -11.91 -8.25 4.66
C PHE A 173 -10.87 -7.25 4.13
N ASP A 174 -11.33 -6.25 3.38
CA ASP A 174 -10.52 -5.06 3.08
C ASP A 174 -10.43 -4.11 4.29
N GLU A 175 -9.69 -3.01 4.11
CA GLU A 175 -9.45 -1.98 5.12
C GLU A 175 -10.75 -1.29 5.58
N ASP A 176 -11.79 -1.29 4.75
CA ASP A 176 -13.10 -0.71 5.03
C ASP A 176 -14.07 -1.73 5.68
N GLY A 177 -13.63 -2.96 5.90
CA GLY A 177 -14.44 -4.04 6.49
C GLY A 177 -15.36 -4.75 5.51
N SER A 178 -15.16 -4.60 4.19
CA SER A 178 -15.92 -5.33 3.18
C SER A 178 -15.33 -6.72 2.97
N GLN A 179 -16.18 -7.74 2.96
CA GLN A 179 -15.76 -9.12 2.74
C GLN A 179 -15.20 -9.33 1.32
N LEU A 180 -14.05 -10.00 1.23
CA LEU A 180 -13.34 -10.30 -0.01
C LEU A 180 -13.48 -11.76 -0.43
N CYS A 181 -13.23 -12.70 0.50
CA CYS A 181 -13.41 -14.14 0.32
C CYS A 181 -13.47 -14.87 1.67
N CYS A 182 -13.86 -16.14 1.65
CA CYS A 182 -13.91 -16.99 2.84
C CYS A 182 -13.48 -18.42 2.51
N THR A 183 -13.19 -19.23 3.53
CA THR A 183 -12.94 -20.66 3.38
C THR A 183 -14.26 -21.42 3.26
N GLU A 184 -14.18 -22.67 2.85
CA GLU A 184 -15.26 -23.62 3.11
C GLU A 184 -15.37 -23.89 4.62
N PRO A 185 -16.52 -24.37 5.12
CA PRO A 185 -16.68 -24.82 6.50
C PRO A 185 -15.68 -25.92 6.87
N GLY A 186 -15.13 -25.83 8.08
CA GLY A 186 -14.22 -26.81 8.66
C GLY A 186 -14.63 -27.27 10.06
N ASP A 187 -13.84 -28.17 10.64
CA ASP A 187 -14.07 -28.81 11.94
C ASP A 187 -12.90 -28.60 12.93
N SER A 188 -11.94 -27.73 12.59
CA SER A 188 -10.74 -27.46 13.39
C SER A 188 -10.43 -25.96 13.41
N PHE A 189 -10.03 -25.45 14.57
CA PHE A 189 -9.74 -24.02 14.75
C PHE A 189 -8.24 -23.71 14.74
N ASP A 190 -7.38 -24.68 14.99
CA ASP A 190 -5.93 -24.54 15.22
C ASP A 190 -5.10 -24.26 13.95
N GLY A 191 -5.72 -24.30 12.77
CA GLY A 191 -5.11 -23.83 11.53
C GLY A 191 -3.90 -24.67 11.05
N PRO A 192 -3.07 -24.13 10.14
CA PRO A 192 -3.08 -22.76 9.62
C PRO A 192 -4.30 -22.44 8.77
N TRP A 193 -4.71 -21.18 8.78
CA TRP A 193 -5.80 -20.66 7.98
C TRP A 193 -5.27 -19.96 6.75
N GLU A 194 -5.81 -20.28 5.58
CA GLU A 194 -5.28 -19.79 4.32
C GLU A 194 -6.38 -19.32 3.37
N LEU A 195 -6.21 -18.10 2.85
CA LEU A 195 -7.07 -17.54 1.81
C LEU A 195 -6.23 -16.99 0.67
N GLN A 196 -6.73 -17.09 -0.56
CA GLN A 196 -6.10 -16.48 -1.72
C GLN A 196 -7.01 -15.39 -2.29
N TYR A 197 -6.46 -14.17 -2.41
CA TYR A 197 -7.17 -13.04 -2.95
C TYR A 197 -6.25 -12.18 -3.81
N ALA A 198 -6.69 -11.81 -5.01
CA ALA A 198 -5.94 -10.99 -5.98
C ALA A 198 -4.49 -11.48 -6.26
N GLY A 199 -4.26 -12.80 -6.16
CA GLY A 199 -2.95 -13.43 -6.36
C GLY A 199 -1.99 -13.30 -5.17
N ILE A 200 -2.48 -12.87 -4.00
CA ILE A 200 -1.76 -12.88 -2.72
C ILE A 200 -2.34 -13.99 -1.84
N ARG A 201 -1.48 -14.78 -1.20
CA ARG A 201 -1.88 -15.77 -0.18
C ARG A 201 -1.83 -15.10 1.19
N TYR A 202 -2.90 -15.20 1.94
CA TYR A 202 -3.02 -14.72 3.32
C TYR A 202 -3.02 -15.94 4.22
N THR A 203 -2.08 -16.00 5.16
CA THR A 203 -1.92 -17.15 6.07
C THR A 203 -1.92 -16.68 7.51
N VAL A 204 -2.79 -17.27 8.33
CA VAL A 204 -2.79 -17.06 9.78
C VAL A 204 -2.34 -18.34 10.48
N THR A 205 -1.34 -18.22 11.34
CA THR A 205 -0.90 -19.31 12.22
C THR A 205 -1.49 -19.09 13.60
N ILE A 206 -2.21 -20.09 14.11
CA ILE A 206 -2.73 -20.06 15.47
C ILE A 206 -1.63 -20.49 16.44
N LYS A 207 -1.46 -19.72 17.51
CA LYS A 207 -0.62 -20.07 18.65
C LYS A 207 -1.48 -20.19 19.88
N THR A 208 -1.44 -21.34 20.54
CA THR A 208 -2.08 -21.51 21.84
C THR A 208 -1.13 -21.07 22.94
N GLU A 209 -1.55 -20.16 23.82
CA GLU A 209 -0.71 -19.72 24.93
C GLU A 209 -0.29 -20.91 25.83
N HIS A 210 0.99 -20.96 26.18
CA HIS A 210 1.50 -21.88 27.20
C HIS A 210 1.26 -21.28 28.58
N ALA A 211 0.56 -22.02 29.45
CA ALA A 211 0.36 -21.68 30.85
C ALA A 211 1.68 -21.64 31.64
#